data_AF-A0A529P4Q5-F1
#
_entry.id   AF-A0A529P4Q5-F1
#
_cell.length_a   1.000
_cell.length_b   1.000
_cell.length_c   1.000
_cell.angle_alpha   90.00
_cell.angle_beta   90.00
_cell.angle_gamma   90.00
#
_symmetry.space_group_name_H-M   'P 1'
#
loop_
_entity.id
_entity.type
_entity.pdbx_description
1 polymer ?
#
loop_
_entity_poly.entity_id
_entity_poly.type
_entity_poly.pdbx_seq_one_letter_code
_entity_poly.pdbx_strand_id
1 'polypeptide(L)'
;MSIIKQGLAALAAGALGLTLAQPAAAAPVKFDFWFGLSGDLARVVDTLCKNFNASQSDYEAVCTSQGNYDATLQNTIAAFRAGKQPTVVQVYDVGTATMMLSGAYYPADKLMEENGYKIDYSDYFPGIARYYATSKGEMLSFPFNSSTALMYWNK
;
A
#
# COMPACT_ATOMS: atom_id res chain seq x y z
N MET A 1 -59.68 35.81 -52.45
CA MET A 1 -58.36 36.49 -52.54
C MET A 1 -57.82 36.63 -51.10
N SER A 2 -56.57 36.31 -50.74
CA SER A 2 -55.55 35.48 -51.40
C SER A 2 -54.38 35.22 -50.41
N ILE A 3 -54.28 34.00 -49.86
CA ILE A 3 -53.22 33.52 -48.92
C ILE A 3 -53.01 34.46 -47.68
N ILE A 4 -51.98 34.45 -46.82
CA ILE A 4 -50.63 33.84 -46.73
C ILE A 4 -50.51 32.95 -45.44
N LYS A 5 -49.39 32.24 -45.29
CA LYS A 5 -48.99 31.28 -44.23
C LYS A 5 -48.23 31.94 -43.06
N GLN A 6 -48.15 31.22 -41.93
CA GLN A 6 -47.06 31.11 -40.91
C GLN A 6 -47.65 31.15 -39.49
N GLY A 7 -47.27 30.29 -38.53
CA GLY A 7 -46.39 29.10 -38.55
C GLY A 7 -46.33 28.47 -37.14
N LEU A 8 -46.08 27.15 -37.06
CA LEU A 8 -45.90 26.45 -35.77
C LEU A 8 -44.71 27.03 -34.99
N ALA A 9 -44.90 27.35 -33.71
CA ALA A 9 -43.86 27.30 -32.66
C ALA A 9 -44.46 27.57 -31.26
N ALA A 10 -45.19 26.59 -30.70
CA ALA A 10 -45.54 26.59 -29.28
C ALA A 10 -44.67 25.57 -28.53
N LEU A 11 -44.29 25.90 -27.28
CA LEU A 11 -43.51 25.09 -26.33
C LEU A 11 -42.07 24.73 -26.72
N ALA A 12 -41.11 25.59 -26.35
CA ALA A 12 -39.70 25.23 -26.17
C ALA A 12 -38.97 26.17 -25.17
N ALA A 13 -39.54 26.35 -23.96
CA ALA A 13 -38.95 27.19 -22.91
C ALA A 13 -39.13 26.52 -21.53
N GLY A 14 -38.29 25.54 -21.21
CA GLY A 14 -38.45 24.72 -20.00
C GLY A 14 -37.42 23.61 -19.83
N ALA A 15 -36.13 23.93 -19.95
CA ALA A 15 -35.03 22.98 -19.71
C ALA A 15 -33.80 23.66 -19.09
N LEU A 16 -33.99 24.54 -18.11
CA LEU A 16 -32.87 25.03 -17.30
C LEU A 16 -32.41 23.96 -16.31
N GLY A 17 -31.31 23.30 -16.66
CA GLY A 17 -30.27 22.91 -15.71
C GLY A 17 -30.69 22.08 -14.50
N LEU A 18 -31.04 20.81 -14.71
CA LEU A 18 -30.71 19.77 -13.73
C LEU A 18 -29.19 19.56 -13.74
N THR A 19 -28.46 20.46 -13.10
CA THR A 19 -27.05 20.23 -12.76
C THR A 19 -27.00 19.09 -11.77
N LEU A 20 -26.75 17.88 -12.26
CA LEU A 20 -26.43 16.72 -11.44
C LEU A 20 -25.24 17.11 -10.56
N ALA A 21 -25.49 17.31 -9.27
CA ALA A 21 -24.43 17.40 -8.27
C ALA A 21 -23.75 16.03 -8.23
N GLN A 22 -22.66 15.89 -8.99
CA GLN A 22 -21.81 14.71 -8.89
C GLN A 22 -21.35 14.61 -7.43
N PRO A 23 -21.48 13.44 -6.78
CA PRO A 23 -20.93 13.26 -5.45
C PRO A 23 -19.43 13.55 -5.54
N ALA A 24 -18.95 14.50 -4.73
CA ALA A 24 -17.53 14.78 -4.65
C ALA A 24 -16.84 13.52 -4.13
N ALA A 25 -16.06 12.86 -4.99
CA ALA A 25 -15.23 11.74 -4.57
C ALA A 25 -14.29 12.24 -3.47
N ALA A 26 -14.28 11.55 -2.33
CA ALA A 26 -13.34 11.85 -1.26
C ALA A 26 -11.91 11.69 -1.79
N ALA A 27 -10.99 12.54 -1.33
CA ALA A 27 -9.57 12.33 -1.63
C ALA A 27 -9.09 11.02 -0.99
N PRO A 28 -8.23 10.23 -1.67
CA PRO A 28 -7.74 8.97 -1.12
C PRO A 28 -6.96 9.19 0.17
N VAL A 29 -7.12 8.25 1.12
CA VAL A 29 -6.35 8.23 2.36
C VAL A 29 -4.90 7.83 2.04
N LYS A 30 -3.98 8.78 2.17
CA LYS A 30 -2.56 8.55 1.90
C LYS A 30 -1.89 7.80 3.06
N PHE A 31 -1.00 6.87 2.74
CA PHE A 31 -0.13 6.21 3.72
C PHE A 31 1.29 6.05 3.17
N ASP A 32 2.28 6.18 4.04
CA ASP A 32 3.69 6.08 3.64
C ASP A 32 4.18 4.63 3.70
N PHE A 33 4.88 4.18 2.64
CA PHE A 33 5.63 2.93 2.62
C PHE A 33 7.11 3.21 2.36
N TRP A 34 7.97 2.98 3.35
CA TRP A 34 9.42 3.15 3.22
C TRP A 34 10.13 1.82 2.99
N PHE A 35 11.05 1.80 2.02
CA PHE A 35 11.72 0.56 1.61
C PHE A 35 13.22 0.72 1.35
N GLY A 36 14.00 -0.34 1.59
CA GLY A 36 15.46 -0.37 1.53
C GLY A 36 16.04 -0.89 0.21
N LEU A 37 15.21 -1.12 -0.80
CA LEU A 37 15.63 -1.53 -2.14
C LEU A 37 15.99 -0.33 -3.02
N SER A 38 16.98 -0.50 -3.89
CA SER A 38 17.49 0.51 -4.82
C SER A 38 17.62 -0.04 -6.24
N GLY A 39 17.93 0.84 -7.20
CA GLY A 39 18.11 0.48 -8.61
C GLY A 39 16.88 -0.21 -9.22
N ASP A 40 17.10 -1.31 -9.92
CA ASP A 40 16.07 -2.07 -10.60
C ASP A 40 15.00 -2.64 -9.65
N LEU A 41 15.40 -3.03 -8.43
CA LEU A 41 14.47 -3.52 -7.41
C LEU A 41 13.56 -2.41 -6.88
N ALA A 42 14.05 -1.16 -6.77
CA ALA A 42 13.19 -0.03 -6.45
C ALA A 42 12.11 0.21 -7.51
N ARG A 43 12.46 0.10 -8.81
CA ARG A 43 11.48 0.22 -9.90
C ARG A 43 10.39 -0.86 -9.85
N VAL A 44 10.71 -2.05 -9.33
CA VAL A 44 9.71 -3.10 -9.07
C VAL A 44 8.76 -2.68 -7.94
N VAL A 45 9.28 -2.18 -6.81
CA VAL A 45 8.44 -1.68 -5.70
C VAL A 45 7.55 -0.52 -6.16
N ASP A 46 8.09 0.45 -6.90
CA ASP A 46 7.31 1.56 -7.48
C ASP A 46 6.17 1.06 -8.37
N THR A 47 6.39 -0.04 -9.09
CA THR A 47 5.37 -0.67 -9.96
C THR A 47 4.29 -1.36 -9.12
N LEU A 48 4.65 -2.05 -8.03
CA LEU A 48 3.68 -2.62 -7.09
C LEU A 48 2.79 -1.52 -6.49
N CYS A 49 3.38 -0.41 -6.06
CA CYS A 49 2.64 0.72 -5.50
C CYS A 49 1.72 1.41 -6.51
N LYS A 50 2.17 1.59 -7.77
CA LYS A 50 1.32 2.09 -8.86
C LYS A 50 0.14 1.16 -9.14
N ASN A 51 0.37 -0.15 -9.15
CA ASN A 51 -0.69 -1.14 -9.37
C ASN A 51 -1.72 -1.13 -8.22
N PHE A 52 -1.27 -1.01 -6.97
CA PHE A 52 -2.15 -0.84 -5.81
C PHE A 52 -2.98 0.45 -5.91
N ASN A 53 -2.34 1.59 -6.20
CA ASN A 53 -3.01 2.90 -6.36
C ASN A 53 -3.97 2.95 -7.57
N ALA A 54 -3.76 2.10 -8.59
CA ALA A 54 -4.65 1.98 -9.75
C ALA A 54 -5.79 0.96 -9.55
N SER A 55 -5.68 0.08 -8.55
CA SER A 55 -6.67 -0.99 -8.30
C SER A 55 -7.93 -0.53 -7.56
N GLN A 56 -7.89 0.63 -6.91
CA GLN A 56 -8.94 1.19 -6.06
C GLN A 56 -8.77 2.71 -5.90
N SER A 57 -9.76 3.41 -5.32
CA SER A 57 -9.80 4.87 -5.20
C SER A 57 -9.71 5.41 -3.76
N ASP A 58 -9.69 4.54 -2.77
CA ASP A 58 -9.93 4.88 -1.36
C ASP A 58 -8.61 5.19 -0.62
N TYR A 59 -7.50 4.61 -1.10
CA TYR A 59 -6.16 4.70 -0.49
C TYR A 59 -5.09 5.04 -1.53
N GLU A 60 -4.03 5.73 -1.08
CA GLU A 60 -2.84 6.03 -1.89
C GLU A 60 -1.56 5.67 -1.14
N ALA A 61 -0.85 4.66 -1.62
CA ALA A 61 0.49 4.30 -1.15
C ALA A 61 1.53 5.29 -1.66
N VAL A 62 2.19 5.99 -0.73
CA VAL A 62 3.31 6.90 -0.98
C VAL A 62 4.61 6.15 -0.73
N CYS A 63 5.13 5.51 -1.78
CA CYS A 63 6.28 4.63 -1.68
C CYS A 63 7.60 5.38 -1.86
N THR A 64 8.52 5.25 -0.89
CA THR A 64 9.79 5.99 -0.86
C THR A 64 10.96 5.06 -0.55
N SER A 65 11.89 4.93 -1.50
CA SER A 65 13.17 4.26 -1.25
C SER A 65 14.02 5.09 -0.28
N GLN A 66 14.51 4.44 0.78
CA GLN A 66 15.50 4.98 1.71
C GLN A 66 16.94 4.61 1.29
N GLY A 67 17.12 4.06 0.08
CA GLY A 67 18.40 3.73 -0.54
C GLY A 67 19.01 2.38 -0.14
N ASN A 68 19.00 2.03 1.15
CA ASN A 68 19.43 0.72 1.66
C ASN A 68 18.72 0.33 2.98
N TYR A 69 18.90 -0.91 3.42
CA TYR A 69 18.24 -1.44 4.63
C TYR A 69 18.64 -0.75 5.94
N ASP A 70 19.93 -0.47 6.15
CA ASP A 70 20.41 0.20 7.37
C ASP A 70 19.83 1.61 7.47
N ALA A 71 19.84 2.36 6.36
CA ALA A 71 19.21 3.68 6.26
C ALA A 71 17.69 3.61 6.50
N THR A 72 17.00 2.58 5.98
CA THR A 72 15.56 2.38 6.23
C THR A 72 15.28 2.22 7.73
N LEU A 73 16.04 1.36 8.41
CA LEU A 73 15.86 1.09 9.83
C LEU A 73 16.21 2.33 10.67
N GLN A 74 17.34 2.98 10.40
CA GLN A 74 17.77 4.20 11.11
C GLN A 74 16.77 5.35 10.94
N ASN A 75 16.32 5.62 9.71
CA ASN A 75 15.35 6.66 9.42
C ASN A 75 14.00 6.36 10.08
N THR A 76 13.55 5.11 10.05
CA THR A 76 12.30 4.69 10.72
C THR A 76 12.38 4.85 12.24
N ILE A 77 13.49 4.46 12.88
CA ILE A 77 13.70 4.65 14.33
C ILE A 77 13.69 6.14 14.69
N ALA A 78 14.37 6.99 13.90
CA ALA A 78 14.39 8.43 14.11
C ALA A 78 12.99 9.05 13.90
N ALA A 79 12.28 8.64 12.85
CA ALA A 79 10.94 9.09 12.53
C ALA A 79 9.92 8.69 13.61
N PHE A 80 9.98 7.46 14.13
CA PHE A 80 9.12 7.00 15.22
C PHE A 80 9.33 7.82 16.50
N ARG A 81 10.58 8.10 16.87
CA ARG A 81 10.90 8.98 18.01
C ARG A 81 10.41 10.42 17.82
N ALA A 82 10.23 10.86 16.58
CA ALA A 82 9.70 12.17 16.22
C ALA A 82 8.17 12.18 15.98
N GLY A 83 7.48 11.05 16.11
CA GLY A 83 6.05 10.92 15.80
C GLY A 83 5.71 11.07 14.31
N LYS A 84 6.64 10.69 13.43
CA LYS A 84 6.58 10.85 11.95
C LYS A 84 6.94 9.57 11.21
N GLN A 85 6.83 8.41 11.85
CA GLN A 85 7.08 7.11 11.25
C GLN A 85 6.20 6.86 10.01
N PRO A 86 6.68 6.09 9.01
CA PRO A 86 5.82 5.61 7.94
C PRO A 86 4.78 4.62 8.46
N THR A 87 3.70 4.43 7.70
CA THR A 87 2.65 3.45 8.01
C THR A 87 3.14 2.02 7.78
N VAL A 88 3.93 1.81 6.72
CA VAL A 88 4.55 0.53 6.35
C VAL A 88 6.05 0.74 6.19
N VAL A 89 6.86 -0.22 6.65
CA VAL A 89 8.31 -0.20 6.50
C VAL A 89 8.84 -1.59 6.12
N GLN A 90 9.72 -1.64 5.14
CA GLN A 90 10.51 -2.84 4.84
C GLN A 90 11.72 -2.89 5.78
N VAL A 91 11.77 -3.89 6.67
CA VAL A 91 12.91 -4.13 7.56
C VAL A 91 13.56 -5.45 7.15
N TYR A 92 14.89 -5.45 7.02
CA TYR A 92 15.67 -6.67 6.80
C TYR A 92 15.66 -7.63 8.00
N ASP A 93 16.10 -8.85 7.75
CA ASP A 93 16.11 -9.97 8.69
C ASP A 93 16.85 -9.66 10.01
N VAL A 94 18.03 -9.03 9.93
CA VAL A 94 18.81 -8.59 11.11
C VAL A 94 18.06 -7.56 11.97
N GLY A 95 17.17 -6.76 11.36
CA GLY A 95 16.39 -5.74 12.05
C GLY A 95 15.20 -6.27 12.84
N THR A 96 14.77 -7.52 12.61
CA THR A 96 13.56 -8.11 13.23
C THR A 96 13.63 -8.04 14.76
N ALA A 97 14.74 -8.46 15.38
CA ALA A 97 14.90 -8.42 16.83
C ALA A 97 14.87 -6.99 17.38
N THR A 98 15.45 -6.01 16.66
CA THR A 98 15.40 -4.59 17.04
C THR A 98 13.96 -4.07 17.04
N MET A 99 13.17 -4.39 16.01
CA MET A 99 11.76 -4.00 15.93
C MET A 99 10.94 -4.65 17.05
N MET A 100 11.09 -5.96 17.27
CA MET A 100 10.41 -6.68 18.36
C MET A 100 10.68 -6.05 19.73
N LEU A 101 11.95 -5.81 20.06
CA LEU A 101 12.36 -5.26 21.37
C LEU A 101 11.98 -3.78 21.54
N SER A 102 11.78 -3.05 20.44
CA SER A 102 11.35 -1.64 20.50
C SER A 102 9.87 -1.45 20.86
N GLY A 103 9.03 -2.46 20.62
CA GLY A 103 7.56 -2.32 20.68
C GLY A 103 6.97 -1.40 19.60
N ALA A 104 7.78 -0.86 18.68
CA ALA A 104 7.39 0.09 17.64
C ALA A 104 6.90 -0.61 16.36
N TYR A 105 6.02 -1.61 16.50
CA TYR A 105 5.42 -2.34 15.39
C TYR A 105 3.99 -2.79 15.74
N TYR A 106 3.17 -3.03 14.72
CA TYR A 106 1.89 -3.71 14.88
C TYR A 106 2.04 -5.18 14.42
N PRO A 107 1.72 -6.18 15.26
CA PRO A 107 1.78 -7.58 14.84
C PRO A 107 0.84 -7.83 13.66
N ALA A 108 1.33 -8.57 12.65
CA ALA A 108 0.58 -8.84 11.42
C ALA A 108 -0.74 -9.58 11.70
N ASP A 109 -0.73 -10.59 12.56
CA ASP A 109 -1.97 -11.30 12.96
C ASP A 109 -3.01 -10.36 13.55
N LYS A 110 -2.59 -9.54 14.51
CA LYS A 110 -3.45 -8.57 15.20
C LYS A 110 -4.04 -7.55 14.23
N LEU A 111 -3.23 -7.07 13.27
CA LEU A 111 -3.69 -6.15 12.23
C LEU A 111 -4.84 -6.76 11.43
N MET A 112 -4.70 -8.01 11.01
CA MET A 112 -5.68 -8.67 10.14
C MET A 112 -6.92 -9.06 10.92
N GLU A 113 -6.78 -9.64 12.12
CA GLU A 113 -7.89 -10.04 12.99
C GLU A 113 -8.80 -8.84 13.34
N GLU A 114 -8.23 -7.73 13.80
CA GLU A 114 -9.01 -6.54 14.19
C GLU A 114 -9.70 -5.85 13.02
N ASN A 115 -9.22 -6.06 11.79
CA ASN A 115 -9.84 -5.55 10.57
C ASN A 115 -10.69 -6.61 9.83
N GLY A 116 -10.96 -7.76 10.47
CA GLY A 116 -11.84 -8.80 9.93
C GLY A 116 -11.26 -9.63 8.79
N TYR A 117 -9.96 -9.55 8.54
CA TYR A 117 -9.27 -10.33 7.52
C TYR A 117 -8.71 -11.63 8.11
N LYS A 118 -8.96 -12.74 7.42
CA LYS A 118 -8.31 -14.03 7.71
C LYS A 118 -7.21 -14.28 6.69
N ILE A 119 -5.96 -14.36 7.14
CA ILE A 119 -4.84 -14.82 6.31
C ILE A 119 -4.68 -16.32 6.48
N ASP A 120 -4.49 -17.03 5.36
CA ASP A 120 -4.02 -18.41 5.38
C ASP A 120 -2.49 -18.43 5.28
N TYR A 121 -1.82 -18.65 6.41
CA TYR A 121 -0.36 -18.71 6.41
C TYR A 121 0.22 -19.99 5.78
N SER A 122 -0.62 -20.95 5.37
CA SER A 122 -0.17 -22.09 4.55
C SER A 122 0.10 -21.72 3.09
N ASP A 123 -0.38 -20.56 2.62
CA ASP A 123 -0.01 -20.00 1.30
C ASP A 123 1.46 -19.55 1.24
N TYR A 124 2.13 -19.37 2.38
CA TYR A 124 3.55 -19.04 2.46
C TYR A 124 4.41 -20.31 2.54
N PHE A 125 5.57 -20.28 1.89
CA PHE A 125 6.59 -21.33 2.08
C PHE A 125 6.93 -21.46 3.57
N PRO A 126 6.82 -22.66 4.20
CA PRO A 126 6.94 -22.79 5.65
C PRO A 126 8.27 -22.31 6.25
N GLY A 127 9.37 -22.42 5.50
CA GLY A 127 10.67 -21.90 5.92
C GLY A 127 10.74 -20.38 5.96
N ILE A 128 9.95 -19.68 5.12
CA ILE A 128 9.85 -18.22 5.10
C ILE A 128 8.93 -17.76 6.23
N ALA A 129 7.71 -18.30 6.31
CA ALA A 129 6.72 -17.91 7.33
C ALA A 129 7.30 -17.99 8.75
N ARG A 130 7.98 -19.10 9.07
CA ARG A 130 8.60 -19.32 10.40
C ARG A 130 9.70 -18.33 10.76
N TYR A 131 10.30 -17.62 9.80
CA TYR A 131 11.28 -16.57 10.11
C TYR A 131 10.62 -15.32 10.71
N TYR A 132 9.40 -15.02 10.28
CA TYR A 132 8.65 -13.81 10.67
C TYR A 132 7.56 -14.08 11.73
N ALA A 133 7.61 -15.25 12.38
CA ALA A 133 6.66 -15.70 13.39
C ALA A 133 7.29 -15.78 14.79
N THR A 134 6.48 -15.68 15.84
CA THR A 134 6.89 -16.04 17.20
C THR A 134 7.12 -17.56 17.31
N SER A 135 7.70 -18.00 18.42
CA SER A 135 7.82 -19.44 18.74
C SER A 135 6.48 -20.16 18.90
N LYS A 136 5.36 -19.43 19.00
CA LYS A 136 3.99 -19.95 19.02
C LYS A 136 3.34 -20.00 17.63
N GLY A 137 3.98 -19.44 16.61
CA GLY A 137 3.45 -19.32 15.25
C GLY A 137 2.68 -18.03 14.96
N GLU A 138 2.69 -17.05 15.87
CA GLU A 138 2.00 -15.76 15.66
C GLU A 138 2.86 -14.87 14.73
N MET A 139 2.30 -14.35 13.64
CA MET A 139 3.06 -13.57 12.66
C MET A 139 3.32 -12.14 13.13
N LEU A 140 4.61 -11.79 13.20
CA LEU A 140 5.10 -10.47 13.62
C LEU A 140 5.00 -9.45 12.47
N SER A 141 5.23 -9.91 11.23
CA SER A 141 5.28 -9.07 10.02
C SER A 141 5.03 -9.92 8.77
N PHE A 142 4.74 -9.28 7.63
CA PHE A 142 4.57 -9.97 6.36
C PHE A 142 5.92 -10.15 5.64
N PRO A 143 6.26 -11.37 5.15
CA PRO A 143 7.41 -11.58 4.28
C PRO A 143 7.27 -10.81 2.96
N PHE A 144 8.29 -10.03 2.56
CA PHE A 144 8.24 -9.24 1.33
C PHE A 144 9.18 -9.78 0.23
N ASN A 145 10.50 -9.73 0.45
CA ASN A 145 11.50 -10.31 -0.45
C ASN A 145 12.43 -11.23 0.35
N SER A 146 12.39 -12.53 0.04
CA SER A 146 13.17 -13.54 0.76
C SER A 146 14.23 -14.16 -0.15
N SER A 147 15.36 -14.54 0.44
CA SER A 147 16.48 -15.18 -0.25
C SER A 147 17.02 -16.37 0.56
N THR A 148 17.71 -17.28 -0.11
CA THR A 148 18.48 -18.36 0.52
C THR A 148 19.84 -18.47 -0.14
N ALA A 149 20.81 -19.06 0.57
CA ALA A 149 22.14 -19.30 0.02
C ALA A 149 22.09 -20.35 -1.11
N LEU A 150 22.76 -20.05 -2.23
CA LEU A 150 22.90 -20.95 -3.38
C LEU A 150 24.39 -21.08 -3.72
N MET A 151 24.83 -22.30 -4.05
CA MET A 151 26.19 -22.53 -4.54
C MET A 151 26.19 -22.54 -6.06
N TYR A 152 26.68 -21.45 -6.65
CA TYR A 152 26.94 -21.35 -8.08
C TYR A 152 28.31 -21.96 -8.40
N TRP A 153 28.38 -22.82 -9.42
CA TRP A 153 29.63 -23.36 -9.93
C TRP A 153 29.66 -23.25 -11.46
N ASN A 154 30.86 -23.02 -12.01
CA ASN A 154 31.09 -23.13 -13.45
C ASN A 154 31.45 -24.59 -13.77
N LYS A 155 30.88 -25.13 -14.85
CA LYS A 155 31.00 -26.55 -15.22
C LYS A 155 32.34 -26.88 -15.87
#